data_AF-A0A397C091-F1
#
_entry.id   AF-A0A397C091-F1
#
_cell.length_a   1.000
_cell.length_b   1.000
_cell.length_c   1.000
_cell.angle_alpha   90.00
_cell.angle_beta   90.00
_cell.angle_gamma   90.00
#
_symmetry.space_group_name_H-M   'P 1'
#
loop_
_entity.id
_entity.type
_entity.pdbx_description
1 polymer ?
#
loop_
_entity_poly.entity_id
_entity_poly.type
_entity_poly.pdbx_seq_one_letter_code
_entity_poly.pdbx_strand_id
1 'polypeptide(L)'
;MSSTLEQIRVHFGHTDLYKILHVKQSATESELKTAYRKQALKHNLDNADATEKFQLLCTIHAVLSNADARALYNETGEIDADTSADTKSFNDW
;
A
#
# COMPACT_ATOMS: atom_id res chain seq x y z
N MET A 1 14.15 -7.81 -12.16
CA MET A 1 12.72 -7.58 -11.94
C MET A 1 12.49 -7.69 -10.46
N SER A 2 12.52 -6.56 -9.74
CA SER A 2 12.37 -6.55 -8.29
C SER A 2 10.89 -6.63 -7.95
N SER A 3 10.47 -7.64 -7.19
CA SER A 3 9.08 -7.78 -6.77
C SER A 3 8.67 -6.62 -5.85
N THR A 4 7.42 -6.18 -5.93
CA THR A 4 6.94 -5.02 -5.16
C THR A 4 7.10 -5.20 -3.65
N LEU A 5 7.00 -6.43 -3.14
CA LEU A 5 7.27 -6.72 -1.72
C LEU A 5 8.70 -6.46 -1.30
N GLU A 6 9.66 -6.70 -2.19
CA GLU A 6 11.07 -6.40 -1.93
C GLU A 6 11.26 -4.89 -1.81
N GLN A 7 10.60 -4.10 -2.67
CA GLN A 7 10.62 -2.64 -2.55
C GLN A 7 10.01 -2.18 -1.22
N ILE A 8 8.83 -2.70 -0.87
CA ILE A 8 8.19 -2.39 0.41
C ILE A 8 9.12 -2.71 1.59
N ARG A 9 9.75 -3.89 1.59
CA ARG A 9 10.71 -4.30 2.60
C ARG A 9 11.91 -3.36 2.68
N VAL A 10 12.47 -2.93 1.54
CA VAL A 10 13.64 -2.06 1.49
C VAL A 10 13.31 -0.65 1.99
N HIS A 11 12.17 -0.08 1.60
CA HIS A 11 11.79 1.28 1.99
C HIS A 11 11.20 1.36 3.40
N PHE A 12 10.44 0.35 3.84
CA PHE A 12 9.73 0.37 5.14
C PHE A 12 10.31 -0.58 6.19
N GLY A 13 11.25 -1.46 5.83
CA GLY A 13 11.84 -2.45 6.75
C GLY A 13 10.91 -3.60 7.13
N HIS A 14 9.71 -3.66 6.54
CA HIS A 14 8.68 -4.64 6.86
C HIS A 14 8.04 -5.20 5.60
N THR A 15 7.69 -6.48 5.63
CA THR A 15 6.88 -7.15 4.59
C THR A 15 5.39 -7.14 4.93
N ASP A 16 5.05 -6.79 6.18
CA ASP A 16 3.68 -6.72 6.69
C ASP A 16 2.99 -5.43 6.25
N LEU A 17 2.17 -5.52 5.20
CA LEU A 17 1.32 -4.45 4.67
C LEU A 17 0.55 -3.69 5.77
N TYR A 18 -0.01 -4.42 6.74
CA TYR A 18 -0.75 -3.87 7.87
C TYR A 18 0.12 -3.03 8.81
N LYS A 19 1.35 -3.49 9.10
CA LYS A 19 2.26 -2.74 9.98
C LYS A 19 2.70 -1.44 9.33
N ILE A 20 2.88 -1.42 8.02
CA ILE A 20 3.29 -0.24 7.28
C ILE A 20 2.21 0.84 7.30
N LEU A 21 0.95 0.45 7.15
CA LEU A 21 -0.18 1.35 7.32
C LEU A 21 -0.52 1.61 8.80
N HIS A 22 0.17 0.98 9.76
CA HIS A 22 -0.13 1.08 11.20
C HIS A 22 -1.60 0.70 11.52
N VAL A 23 -2.12 -0.30 10.82
CA VAL A 23 -3.47 -0.83 11.00
C VAL A 23 -3.43 -2.27 11.50
N LYS A 24 -4.55 -2.76 12.02
CA LYS A 24 -4.71 -4.17 12.38
C LYS A 24 -5.04 -5.01 11.14
N GLN A 25 -4.75 -6.31 11.19
CA GLN A 25 -5.19 -7.26 10.14
C GLN A 25 -6.72 -7.34 10.00
N SER A 26 -7.44 -6.98 11.07
CA SER A 26 -8.91 -6.88 11.09
C SER A 26 -9.43 -5.48 10.72
N ALA A 27 -8.56 -4.56 10.29
CA ALA A 27 -8.95 -3.22 9.88
C ALA A 27 -9.86 -3.27 8.65
N THR A 28 -10.84 -2.37 8.62
CA THR A 28 -11.77 -2.22 7.50
C THR A 28 -11.16 -1.34 6.41
N GLU A 29 -11.74 -1.37 5.21
CA GLU A 29 -11.34 -0.49 4.09
C GLU A 29 -11.35 0.99 4.46
N SER A 30 -12.30 1.42 5.31
CA SER A 30 -12.34 2.80 5.83
C SER A 30 -11.14 3.14 6.71
N GLU A 31 -10.67 2.20 7.54
CA GLU A 31 -9.46 2.41 8.35
C GLU A 31 -8.21 2.40 7.48
N LEU A 32 -8.13 1.51 6.49
CA LEU A 32 -7.05 1.47 5.50
C LEU A 32 -6.93 2.80 4.74
N LYS A 33 -8.07 3.32 4.25
CA LYS A 33 -8.12 4.61 3.54
C LYS A 33 -7.68 5.76 4.43
N THR A 34 -8.13 5.78 5.68
CA THR A 34 -7.77 6.83 6.65
C THR A 34 -6.27 6.78 7.00
N ALA A 35 -5.73 5.59 7.24
CA ALA A 35 -4.33 5.38 7.55
C ALA A 35 -3.41 5.73 6.37
N TYR A 36 -3.79 5.30 5.17
CA TYR A 36 -3.13 5.67 3.92
C TYR A 36 -3.10 7.19 3.75
N ARG A 37 -4.24 7.88 3.94
CA ARG A 37 -4.35 9.34 3.82
C ARG A 37 -3.40 10.06 4.79
N LYS A 38 -3.30 9.58 6.04
CA LYS A 38 -2.38 10.12 7.06
C LYS A 38 -0.92 9.92 6.68
N GLN A 39 -0.54 8.74 6.18
CA GLN A 39 0.83 8.45 5.75
C GLN A 39 1.22 9.25 4.50
N ALA A 40 0.32 9.31 3.51
CA ALA A 40 0.51 10.07 2.28
C ALA A 40 0.74 11.56 2.56
N LEU A 41 -0.10 12.18 3.41
CA LEU A 41 0.07 13.58 3.82
C LEU A 41 1.41 13.84 4.51
N LYS A 42 1.85 12.89 5.35
CA LYS A 42 3.11 13.02 6.11
C LYS A 42 4.34 12.93 5.21
N HIS A 43 4.26 12.23 4.07
CA HIS A 43 5.37 12.09 3.14
C HIS A 43 5.36 13.10 1.98
N ASN A 44 4.19 13.63 1.59
CA ASN A 44 4.05 14.58 0.49
C ASN A 44 4.75 15.94 0.78
N LEU A 45 4.81 16.36 2.04
CA LEU A 45 5.30 17.69 2.41
C LEU A 45 6.84 17.83 2.46
N ASP A 46 7.61 16.74 2.42
CA ASP A 46 8.97 16.79 2.95
C ASP A 46 10.09 16.27 2.02
N ASN A 47 9.86 15.41 1.01
CA ASN A 47 11.00 14.77 0.31
C ASN A 47 10.77 14.36 -1.17
N ALA A 48 11.85 14.34 -1.98
CA ALA A 48 11.89 13.84 -3.36
C ALA A 48 11.65 12.31 -3.48
N ASP A 49 11.95 11.56 -2.42
CA ASP A 49 11.72 10.11 -2.27
C ASP A 49 10.24 9.77 -1.97
N ALA A 50 9.39 10.80 -1.83
CA ALA A 50 7.98 10.62 -1.51
C ALA A 50 7.24 9.85 -2.61
N THR A 51 7.65 9.98 -3.86
CA THR A 51 7.00 9.30 -5.00
C THR A 51 7.07 7.78 -4.86
N GLU A 52 8.24 7.21 -4.52
CA GLU A 52 8.42 5.77 -4.39
C GLU A 52 7.62 5.23 -3.20
N LYS A 53 7.75 5.87 -2.02
CA LYS A 53 6.98 5.49 -0.83
C LYS A 53 5.47 5.61 -1.05
N PHE A 54 5.03 6.62 -1.80
CA PHE A 54 3.63 6.84 -2.12
C PHE A 54 3.10 5.74 -3.06
N GLN A 55 3.85 5.38 -4.10
CA GLN A 55 3.50 4.26 -4.98
C GLN A 55 3.37 2.96 -4.18
N LEU A 56 4.31 2.69 -3.27
CA LEU A 56 4.25 1.52 -2.40
C LEU A 56 3.03 1.56 -1.48
N LEU A 57 2.72 2.71 -0.86
CA LEU A 57 1.52 2.89 -0.04
C LEU A 57 0.23 2.67 -0.86
N CYS A 58 0.18 3.13 -2.11
CA CYS A 58 -0.92 2.84 -3.03
C CYS A 58 -1.09 1.34 -3.25
N THR A 59 0.00 0.63 -3.57
CA THR A 59 -0.05 -0.82 -3.78
C THR A 59 -0.48 -1.55 -2.53
N ILE A 60 0.06 -1.18 -1.36
CA ILE A 60 -0.34 -1.73 -0.06
C ILE A 60 -1.85 -1.58 0.16
N HIS A 61 -2.38 -0.38 -0.08
CA HIS A 61 -3.80 -0.12 0.07
C HIS A 61 -4.64 -0.90 -0.94
N ALA A 62 -4.25 -0.94 -2.21
CA ALA A 62 -4.97 -1.64 -3.27
C ALA A 62 -5.07 -3.16 -2.99
N VAL A 63 -3.99 -3.76 -2.52
CA VAL A 63 -3.92 -5.18 -2.16
C VAL A 63 -4.77 -5.48 -0.93
N LEU A 64 -4.72 -4.62 0.10
CA LEU A 64 -5.49 -4.82 1.32
C LEU A 64 -6.98 -4.52 1.17
N SER A 65 -7.34 -3.61 0.26
CA SER A 65 -8.74 -3.27 -0.05
C SER A 65 -9.40 -4.37 -0.90
N ASN A 66 -8.66 -5.05 -1.77
CA ASN A 66 -9.19 -6.16 -2.56
C ASN A 66 -9.11 -7.48 -1.79
N ALA A 67 -10.26 -8.10 -1.52
CA ALA A 67 -10.31 -9.41 -0.87
C ALA A 67 -9.54 -10.49 -1.67
N ASP A 68 -9.60 -10.44 -3.00
CA ASP A 68 -8.92 -11.37 -3.91
C ASP A 68 -7.39 -11.17 -3.89
N ALA A 69 -6.92 -9.93 -4.09
CA ALA A 69 -5.50 -9.59 -3.99
C ALA A 69 -4.92 -9.87 -2.60
N ARG A 70 -5.71 -9.65 -1.54
CA ARG A 70 -5.34 -10.00 -0.17
C ARG A 70 -5.23 -11.51 0.01
N ALA A 71 -6.14 -12.29 -0.57
CA ALA A 71 -6.08 -13.75 -0.52
C ALA A 71 -4.83 -14.25 -1.27
N LEU A 72 -4.57 -13.71 -2.47
CA LEU A 72 -3.38 -14.01 -3.25
C LEU A 72 -2.10 -13.69 -2.45
N TYR A 73 -2.00 -12.51 -1.86
CA TYR A 73 -0.87 -12.13 -1.00
C TYR A 73 -0.67 -13.10 0.17
N ASN A 74 -1.74 -13.57 0.80
CA ASN A 74 -1.63 -14.55 1.89
C ASN A 74 -1.21 -15.95 1.41
N GLU A 75 -1.56 -16.32 0.18
CA GLU A 75 -1.27 -17.64 -0.40
C GLU A 75 0.12 -17.71 -1.05
N THR A 76 0.46 -16.71 -1.87
CA THR A 76 1.71 -16.67 -2.64
C THR A 76 2.82 -15.89 -1.93
N GLY A 77 2.45 -14.98 -1.02
CA GLY A 77 3.41 -14.02 -0.47
C GLY A 77 3.93 -13.06 -1.53
N GLU A 78 3.19 -12.82 -2.61
CA GLU A 78 3.52 -11.90 -3.69
C GLU A 78 2.44 -10.84 -3.87
N ILE A 79 2.82 -9.67 -4.36
CA ILE A 79 1.88 -8.59 -4.70
C ILE A 79 2.07 -8.21 -6.15
N ASP A 80 0.99 -8.40 -6.88
CA ASP A 80 0.89 -7.96 -8.25
C ASP A 80 0.62 -6.45 -8.28
N ALA A 81 1.59 -5.68 -8.77
CA ALA A 81 1.46 -4.23 -8.91
C ALA A 81 0.65 -3.81 -10.15
N ASP A 82 0.34 -4.74 -11.06
CA ASP A 82 -0.44 -4.47 -12.28
C ASP A 82 -1.92 -4.17 -11.97
N THR A 83 -2.39 -4.54 -10.77
CA THR A 83 -3.75 -4.19 -10.30
C THR A 83 -3.96 -2.65 -10.12
N SER A 84 -2.93 -1.82 -10.33
CA SER A 84 -2.98 -0.35 -10.14
C SER A 84 -3.40 0.47 -11.38
N ALA A 85 -4.05 -0.14 -12.38
CA ALA A 85 -4.48 0.59 -13.57
C ALA A 85 -5.88 1.27 -13.48
N ASP A 86 -6.70 1.00 -12.46
CA ASP A 86 -7.96 1.74 -12.26
C ASP A 86 -7.81 2.83 -11.18
N THR A 87 -6.87 3.75 -11.45
CA THR A 87 -6.77 5.02 -10.73
C THR A 87 -7.87 5.98 -11.20
N LYS A 88 -9.14 5.55 -11.22
CA LYS A 88 -10.28 6.47 -11.45
C LYS A 88 -10.82 7.11 -10.17
N SER A 89 -10.29 6.73 -9.00
CA SER A 89 -10.71 7.30 -7.71
C SER A 89 -9.58 8.00 -6.93
N PHE A 90 -8.53 8.43 -7.62
CA PHE A 90 -7.55 9.35 -7.03
C PHE A 90 -8.02 10.82 -7.06
N ASN A 91 -9.12 11.12 -7.77
CA ASN A 91 -9.66 12.48 -7.94
C ASN A 91 -10.86 12.82 -7.01
N ASP A 92 -10.98 12.17 -5.85
CA ASP A 92 -11.91 12.61 -4.78
C ASP A 92 -11.10 12.90 -3.50
N TRP A 93 -10.15 13.82 -3.64
CA TRP A 93 -9.53 14.54 -2.51
C TRP A 93 -10.04 15.97 -2.50
#